data_AF-A0A9D8SH75-F1
#
_entry.id   AF-A0A9D8SH75-F1
#
_cell.length_a   1.000
_cell.length_b   1.000
_cell.length_c   1.000
_cell.angle_alpha   90.00
_cell.angle_beta   90.00
_cell.angle_gamma   90.00
#
_symmetry.space_group_name_H-M   'P 1'
#
loop_
_entity.id
_entity.type
_entity.pdbx_description
1 polymer ?
#
loop_
_entity_poly.entity_id
_entity_poly.type
_entity_poly.pdbx_seq_one_letter_code
_entity_poly.pdbx_strand_id
1 'polypeptide(L)'
;IYNMKGFSAHADKEQLLAWFGKMTVQPKAYFVTHGEYDASLAFSDELQRKLGTATYIPQFGDCVEINGTDWRVEASQLVEAVPEALELRAYLRGMEKEYLRQRTKIEQIVTRDDAKVKLIRKKLEKLRKYMDDLFSDL
;
A
#
# COMPACT_ATOMS: atom_id res chain seq x y z
N ILE A 1 -7.29 22.03 11.39
CA ILE A 1 -7.19 21.07 10.27
C ILE A 1 -8.43 20.19 10.36
N TYR A 2 -9.30 20.23 9.36
CA TYR A 2 -10.50 19.38 9.31
C TYR A 2 -10.26 18.26 8.31
N ASN A 3 -10.50 17.03 8.74
CA ASN A 3 -10.33 15.85 7.91
C ASN A 3 -11.73 15.32 7.56
N MET A 4 -12.17 15.54 6.32
CA MET A 4 -13.48 15.10 5.86
C MET A 4 -13.39 13.63 5.45
N LYS A 5 -13.72 12.73 6.38
CA LYS A 5 -13.87 11.30 6.09
C LYS A 5 -15.12 11.12 5.20
N GLY A 6 -14.97 10.56 4.00
CA GLY A 6 -16.10 10.29 3.09
C GLY A 6 -15.86 10.57 1.59
N PHE A 7 -14.75 11.21 1.21
CA PHE A 7 -14.43 11.48 -0.20
C PHE A 7 -13.40 10.51 -0.81
N SER A 8 -12.91 9.54 -0.05
CA SER A 8 -11.87 8.60 -0.52
C SER A 8 -12.38 7.59 -1.55
N ALA A 9 -13.70 7.52 -1.82
CA ALA A 9 -14.39 6.55 -2.68
C ALA A 9 -14.15 5.06 -2.35
N HIS A 10 -13.22 4.73 -1.45
CA HIS A 10 -13.02 3.41 -0.90
C HIS A 10 -14.08 3.08 0.14
N ALA A 11 -14.53 1.82 0.11
CA ALA A 11 -15.36 1.26 1.17
C ALA A 11 -14.60 1.25 2.49
N ASP A 12 -15.28 1.62 3.57
CA ASP A 12 -14.74 1.43 4.92
C ASP A 12 -14.78 -0.04 5.35
N LYS A 13 -14.14 -0.32 6.49
CA LYS A 13 -14.05 -1.67 7.06
C LYS A 13 -15.41 -2.34 7.24
N GLU A 14 -16.39 -1.62 7.78
CA GLU A 14 -17.70 -2.20 8.08
C GLU A 14 -18.52 -2.40 6.80
N GLN A 15 -18.35 -1.52 5.80
CA GLN A 15 -18.94 -1.69 4.48
C GLN A 15 -18.41 -2.94 3.78
N LEU A 16 -17.10 -3.20 3.84
CA LEU A 16 -16.51 -4.43 3.28
C LEU A 16 -17.03 -5.68 4.00
N LEU A 17 -17.03 -5.69 5.33
CA LEU A 17 -17.53 -6.83 6.11
C LEU A 17 -19.03 -7.09 5.86
N ALA A 18 -19.83 -6.04 5.79
CA ALA A 18 -21.25 -6.14 5.47
C ALA A 18 -21.48 -6.67 4.05
N TRP A 19 -20.62 -6.30 3.11
CA TRP A 19 -20.70 -6.81 1.74
C TRP A 19 -20.35 -8.30 1.69
N PHE A 20 -19.23 -8.71 2.30
CA PHE A 20 -18.81 -10.10 2.35
C PHE A 20 -19.81 -11.00 3.10
N GLY A 21 -20.39 -10.51 4.19
CA GLY A 21 -21.42 -11.23 4.95
C GLY A 21 -22.72 -11.49 4.18
N LYS A 22 -22.97 -10.78 3.07
CA LYS A 22 -24.16 -10.96 2.22
C LYS A 22 -23.94 -11.91 1.05
N MET A 23 -22.73 -12.46 0.88
CA MET A 23 -22.45 -13.41 -0.20
C MET A 23 -23.20 -14.72 0.03
N THR A 24 -23.91 -15.22 -0.99
CA THR A 24 -24.66 -16.49 -0.92
C THR A 24 -23.74 -17.69 -0.69
N VAL A 25 -22.56 -17.66 -1.32
CA VAL A 25 -21.50 -18.63 -1.13
C VAL A 25 -20.30 -17.88 -0.59
N GLN A 26 -19.89 -18.20 0.64
CA GLN A 26 -18.69 -17.58 1.20
C GLN A 26 -17.44 -18.14 0.52
N PRO A 27 -16.47 -17.27 0.15
CA PRO A 27 -15.15 -17.70 -0.27
C PRO A 27 -14.49 -18.63 0.76
N LYS A 28 -13.59 -19.51 0.30
CA LYS A 28 -12.76 -20.34 1.19
C LYS A 28 -11.52 -19.63 1.71
N ALA A 29 -11.08 -18.58 1.02
CA ALA A 29 -10.02 -17.70 1.44
C ALA A 29 -10.24 -16.27 0.95
N TYR A 30 -9.73 -15.30 1.71
CA TYR A 30 -9.60 -13.91 1.29
C TYR A 30 -8.12 -13.53 1.14
N PHE A 31 -7.77 -12.92 0.02
CA PHE A 31 -6.44 -12.37 -0.23
C PHE A 31 -6.48 -10.85 -0.04
N VAL A 32 -5.93 -10.35 1.08
CA VAL A 32 -6.00 -8.94 1.44
C VAL A 32 -4.81 -8.20 0.82
N THR A 33 -5.10 -7.41 -0.20
CA THR A 33 -4.12 -6.61 -0.95
C THR A 33 -4.41 -5.11 -0.81
N HIS A 34 -3.54 -4.25 -1.35
CA HIS A 34 -3.74 -2.79 -1.45
C HIS A 34 -4.15 -2.13 -0.12
N GLY A 35 -3.23 -2.11 0.83
CA GLY A 35 -3.36 -1.39 2.09
C GLY A 35 -2.00 -1.25 2.77
N GLU A 36 -1.89 -0.34 3.73
CA GLU A 36 -0.76 -0.36 4.65
C GLU A 36 -0.77 -1.69 5.43
N TYR A 37 0.41 -2.27 5.68
CA TYR A 37 0.53 -3.60 6.29
C TYR A 37 -0.30 -3.74 7.57
N ASP A 38 -0.22 -2.76 8.47
CA ASP A 38 -0.94 -2.79 9.75
C ASP A 38 -2.47 -2.78 9.55
N ALA A 39 -2.96 -2.04 8.55
CA ALA A 39 -4.38 -2.00 8.22
C ALA A 39 -4.84 -3.31 7.56
N SER A 40 -4.03 -3.88 6.66
CA SER A 40 -4.29 -5.17 6.03
C SER A 40 -4.29 -6.31 7.06
N LEU A 41 -3.37 -6.29 8.03
CA LEU A 41 -3.28 -7.24 9.14
C LEU A 41 -4.52 -7.15 10.03
N ALA A 42 -4.85 -5.94 10.52
CA ALA A 42 -6.04 -5.74 11.34
C ALA A 42 -7.34 -6.14 10.61
N PHE A 43 -7.43 -5.90 9.30
CA PHE A 43 -8.59 -6.30 8.51
C PHE A 43 -8.66 -7.81 8.28
N SER A 44 -7.52 -8.45 8.02
CA SER A 44 -7.39 -9.90 7.91
C SER A 44 -7.88 -10.60 9.18
N ASP A 45 -7.44 -10.14 10.35
CA ASP A 45 -7.88 -10.69 11.64
C ASP A 45 -9.39 -10.55 11.84
N GLU A 46 -9.95 -9.41 11.44
CA GLU A 46 -11.39 -9.16 11.54
C GLU A 46 -12.21 -10.03 10.58
N LEU A 47 -11.70 -10.29 9.36
CA LEU A 47 -12.30 -11.22 8.41
C LEU A 47 -12.32 -12.64 8.97
N GLN A 48 -11.20 -13.12 9.53
CA GLN A 48 -11.15 -14.44 10.17
C GLN A 48 -12.14 -14.51 11.34
N ARG A 49 -12.17 -13.48 12.21
CA ARG A 49 -13.02 -13.44 13.39
C ARG A 49 -14.51 -13.40 13.08
N LYS A 50 -14.93 -12.59 12.09
CA LYS A 50 -16.35 -12.40 11.77
C LYS A 50 -16.91 -13.42 10.77
N LEU A 51 -16.10 -13.85 9.80
CA LEU A 51 -16.56 -14.72 8.70
C LEU A 51 -16.05 -16.16 8.82
N GLY A 52 -15.04 -16.43 9.66
CA GLY A 52 -14.51 -17.78 9.87
C GLY A 52 -13.75 -18.34 8.67
N THR A 53 -13.40 -17.49 7.70
CA THR A 53 -12.71 -17.87 6.47
C THR A 53 -11.20 -17.68 6.62
N ALA A 54 -10.40 -18.50 5.95
CA ALA A 54 -8.96 -18.28 5.87
C ALA A 54 -8.65 -16.92 5.23
N THR A 55 -7.56 -16.30 5.64
CA THR A 55 -7.08 -15.05 5.04
C THR A 55 -5.59 -15.12 4.79
N TYR A 56 -5.14 -14.44 3.74
CA TYR A 56 -3.74 -14.31 3.39
C TYR A 56 -3.43 -12.88 2.98
N ILE A 57 -2.28 -12.35 3.41
CA ILE A 57 -1.77 -11.05 2.96
C ILE A 57 -0.57 -11.36 2.06
N PRO A 58 -0.73 -11.29 0.74
CA PRO A 58 0.36 -11.63 -0.17
C PRO A 58 1.55 -10.70 0.00
N GLN A 59 2.74 -11.29 0.01
CA GLN A 59 3.98 -10.56 -0.17
C GLN A 59 4.29 -10.41 -1.66
N PHE A 60 5.15 -9.45 -1.97
CA PHE A 60 5.59 -9.25 -3.33
C PHE A 60 6.32 -10.50 -3.86
N GLY A 61 5.82 -11.03 -4.98
CA GLY A 61 6.36 -12.21 -5.64
C GLY A 61 5.77 -13.54 -5.18
N ASP A 62 4.83 -13.54 -4.23
CA ASP A 62 4.08 -14.76 -3.91
C ASP A 62 3.19 -15.17 -5.07
N CYS A 63 3.07 -16.47 -5.28
CA CYS A 63 2.10 -17.05 -6.22
C CYS A 63 1.01 -17.78 -5.44
N VAL A 64 -0.23 -17.64 -5.89
CA VAL A 64 -1.36 -18.38 -5.34
C VAL A 64 -1.99 -19.17 -6.47
N GLU A 65 -1.93 -20.50 -6.37
CA GLU A 65 -2.65 -21.39 -7.26
C GLU A 65 -4.05 -21.63 -6.70
N ILE A 66 -5.09 -21.41 -7.51
CA ILE A 66 -6.49 -21.61 -7.11
C ILE A 66 -7.12 -22.65 -8.04
N ASN A 67 -7.52 -23.77 -7.46
CA ASN A 67 -8.15 -24.91 -8.15
C ASN A 67 -9.53 -25.17 -7.53
N GLY A 68 -10.56 -24.54 -8.09
CA GLY A 68 -11.92 -24.60 -7.55
C GLY A 68 -12.01 -23.91 -6.19
N THR A 69 -12.30 -24.67 -5.13
CA THR A 69 -12.32 -24.18 -3.75
C THR A 69 -11.00 -24.37 -3.00
N ASP A 70 -10.07 -25.13 -3.59
CA ASP A 70 -8.74 -25.35 -3.04
C ASP A 70 -7.80 -24.25 -3.50
N TRP A 71 -6.89 -23.87 -2.63
CA TRP A 71 -5.87 -22.86 -2.91
C TRP A 71 -4.57 -23.23 -2.21
N ARG A 72 -3.44 -22.89 -2.84
CA ARG A 72 -2.11 -23.08 -2.29
C ARG A 72 -1.28 -21.84 -2.55
N VAL A 73 -0.49 -21.47 -1.55
CA VAL A 73 0.46 -20.35 -1.66
C VAL A 73 1.84 -20.94 -1.89
N GLU A 74 2.44 -20.54 -2.99
CA GLU A 74 3.87 -20.68 -3.22
C GLU A 74 4.51 -19.35 -2.81
N ALA A 75 5.12 -19.35 -1.62
CA ALA A 75 5.81 -18.18 -1.12
C ALA A 75 6.99 -17.84 -2.05
N SER A 76 7.20 -16.55 -2.29
CA SER A 76 8.28 -16.11 -3.15
C SER A 76 9.66 -16.48 -2.59
N GLN A 77 10.51 -17.06 -3.43
CA GLN A 77 11.94 -17.20 -3.13
C GLN A 77 12.70 -15.86 -3.16
N LEU A 78 12.07 -14.78 -3.67
CA LEU A 78 12.57 -13.40 -3.53
C LEU A 78 12.54 -12.92 -2.06
N VAL A 79 11.90 -13.69 -1.17
CA VAL A 79 11.82 -13.48 0.28
C VAL A 79 12.55 -14.59 1.02
N GLU A 80 13.72 -15.03 0.54
CA GLU A 80 14.78 -15.25 1.52
C GLU A 80 15.21 -13.86 1.99
N ALA A 81 14.80 -13.50 3.21
CA ALA A 81 15.17 -12.23 3.83
C ALA A 81 16.68 -12.20 4.06
N VAL A 82 17.44 -11.83 3.03
CA VAL A 82 18.74 -11.19 3.20
C VAL A 82 18.46 -9.99 4.12
N PRO A 83 18.94 -9.97 5.37
CA PRO A 83 18.61 -8.92 6.34
C PRO A 83 18.76 -7.51 5.76
N GLU A 84 19.77 -7.33 4.91
CA GLU A 84 20.08 -6.12 4.17
C GLU A 84 18.96 -5.70 3.21
N ALA A 85 18.28 -6.65 2.55
CA ALA A 85 17.14 -6.37 1.68
C ALA A 85 15.88 -5.97 2.48
N LEU A 86 15.69 -6.54 3.67
CA LEU A 86 14.59 -6.15 4.58
C LEU A 86 14.82 -4.75 5.15
N GLU A 87 16.04 -4.45 5.58
CA GLU A 87 16.44 -3.12 6.03
C GLU A 87 16.29 -2.09 4.91
N LEU A 88 16.72 -2.42 3.69
CA LEU A 88 16.53 -1.56 2.52
C LEU A 88 15.03 -1.33 2.24
N ARG A 89 14.19 -2.37 2.30
CA ARG A 89 12.73 -2.21 2.16
C ARG A 89 12.13 -1.31 3.25
N ALA A 90 12.56 -1.46 4.49
CA ALA A 90 12.11 -0.61 5.59
C ALA A 90 12.56 0.85 5.39
N TYR A 91 13.79 1.05 4.93
CA TYR A 91 14.34 2.36 4.59
C TYR A 91 13.55 3.01 3.44
N LEU A 92 13.30 2.29 2.34
CA LEU A 92 12.50 2.77 1.21
C LEU A 92 11.07 3.15 1.65
N ARG A 93 10.45 2.38 2.53
CA ARG A 93 9.12 2.71 3.11
C ARG A 93 9.18 3.99 3.96
N GLY A 94 10.25 4.18 4.74
CA GLY A 94 10.49 5.41 5.49
C GLY A 94 10.66 6.62 4.57
N MET A 95 11.41 6.46 3.47
CA MET A 95 11.58 7.49 2.45
C MET A 95 10.27 7.85 1.77
N GLU A 96 9.45 6.87 1.39
CA GLU A 96 8.14 7.09 0.78
C GLU A 96 7.23 7.93 1.69
N LYS A 97 7.18 7.59 2.98
CA LYS A 97 6.39 8.33 3.97
C LYS A 97 6.83 9.79 4.10
N GLU A 98 8.14 10.05 4.11
CA GLU A 98 8.67 11.42 4.16
C GLU A 98 8.42 12.17 2.84
N TYR A 99 8.54 11.50 1.69
CA TYR A 99 8.17 12.07 0.39
C TYR A 99 6.71 12.50 0.35
N LEU A 100 5.77 11.65 0.78
CA LEU A 100 4.35 11.99 0.83
C LEU A 100 4.09 13.21 1.72
N ARG A 101 4.77 13.30 2.87
CA ARG A 101 4.70 14.47 3.75
C ARG A 101 5.22 15.73 3.07
N GLN A 102 6.35 15.65 2.37
CA GLN A 102 6.92 16.77 1.60
C GLN A 102 5.98 17.19 0.47
N ARG A 103 5.37 16.23 -0.24
CA ARG A 103 4.38 16.48 -1.30
C ARG A 103 3.20 17.29 -0.77
N THR A 104 2.60 16.87 0.34
CA THR A 104 1.48 17.61 0.96
C THR A 104 1.89 19.04 1.36
N LYS A 105 3.11 19.23 1.90
CA LYS A 105 3.63 20.58 2.20
C LYS A 105 3.80 21.43 0.94
N ILE A 106 4.34 20.84 -0.12
CA ILE A 106 4.52 21.51 -1.42
C ILE A 106 3.16 21.93 -1.99
N GLU A 107 2.19 21.02 -2.01
CA GLU A 107 0.82 21.29 -2.45
C GLU A 107 0.23 22.48 -1.66
N GLN A 108 0.35 22.48 -0.33
CA GLN A 108 -0.13 23.60 0.50
C GLN A 108 0.57 24.94 0.20
N ILE A 109 1.88 24.92 -0.04
CA ILE A 109 2.64 26.14 -0.38
C ILE A 109 2.19 26.66 -1.74
N VAL A 110 2.07 25.78 -2.72
CA VAL A 110 1.68 26.11 -4.10
C VAL A 110 0.25 26.65 -4.14
N THR A 111 -0.69 26.07 -3.37
CA THR A 111 -2.06 26.59 -3.28
C THR A 111 -2.13 27.98 -2.65
N ARG A 112 -1.17 28.36 -1.81
CA ARG A 112 -1.16 29.65 -1.08
C ARG A 112 -0.33 30.73 -1.77
N ASP A 113 0.65 30.35 -2.59
CA ASP A 113 1.64 31.27 -3.16
C ASP A 113 2.10 30.78 -4.54
N ASP A 114 1.39 31.26 -5.57
CA ASP A 114 1.63 30.87 -6.96
C ASP A 114 3.02 31.30 -7.46
N ALA A 115 3.60 32.36 -6.88
CA ALA A 115 4.94 32.82 -7.24
C ALA A 115 6.03 31.77 -6.90
N LYS A 116 5.78 30.88 -5.94
CA LYS A 116 6.70 29.79 -5.57
C LYS A 116 6.59 28.57 -6.46
N VAL A 117 5.55 28.41 -7.28
CA VAL A 117 5.36 27.24 -8.16
C VAL A 117 6.56 27.06 -9.09
N LYS A 118 6.99 28.13 -9.77
CA LYS A 118 8.12 28.08 -10.72
C LYS A 118 9.42 27.67 -10.02
N LEU A 119 9.67 28.19 -8.82
CA LEU A 119 10.85 27.86 -8.03
C LEU A 119 10.86 26.40 -7.57
N ILE A 120 9.73 25.92 -7.05
CA ILE A 120 9.57 24.54 -6.58
C ILE A 120 9.72 23.57 -7.76
N ARG A 121 9.06 23.85 -8.89
CA ARG A 121 9.19 23.06 -10.11
C ARG A 121 10.64 22.92 -10.55
N LYS A 122 11.40 24.02 -10.59
CA LYS A 122 12.83 24.00 -10.94
C LYS A 122 13.66 23.14 -9.97
N LYS A 123 13.31 23.11 -8.68
CA LYS A 123 13.96 22.23 -7.70
C LYS A 123 13.61 20.76 -7.92
N LEU A 124 12.35 20.45 -8.22
CA LEU A 124 11.90 19.08 -8.52
C LEU A 124 12.50 18.55 -9.82
N GLU A 125 12.66 19.38 -10.85
CA GLU A 125 13.35 19.02 -12.09
C GLU A 125 14.83 18.68 -11.84
N LYS A 126 15.51 19.42 -10.97
CA LYS A 126 16.88 19.09 -10.54
C LYS A 126 16.94 17.79 -9.77
N LEU A 127 16.02 17.57 -8.83
CA LEU A 127 15.95 16.33 -8.05
C LEU A 127 15.72 15.13 -8.99
N ARG A 128 14.79 15.25 -9.94
CA ARG A 128 14.52 14.23 -10.95
C ARG A 128 15.78 13.92 -11.75
N LYS A 129 16.46 14.93 -12.30
CA LYS A 129 17.70 14.71 -13.05
C LYS A 129 18.75 13.99 -12.21
N TYR A 130 18.93 14.41 -10.95
CA TYR A 130 19.87 13.75 -10.05
C TYR A 130 19.50 12.29 -9.78
N MET A 131 18.20 11.97 -9.62
CA MET A 131 17.75 10.58 -9.50
C MET A 131 17.99 9.81 -10.80
N ASP A 132 17.65 10.38 -11.96
CA ASP A 132 17.87 9.76 -13.27
C ASP A 132 19.38 9.44 -13.47
N ASP A 133 20.26 10.36 -13.10
CA ASP A 133 21.73 10.17 -13.15
C ASP A 133 22.22 9.14 -12.11
N LEU A 134 21.63 9.09 -10.92
CA LEU A 134 22.02 8.14 -9.86
C LEU A 134 21.62 6.69 -10.21
N PHE A 135 20.49 6.53 -10.89
CA PHE A 135 19.94 5.21 -11.25
C PHE A 135 20.28 4.81 -12.69
N SER A 136 21.05 5.60 -13.45
CA SER A 136 21.38 5.27 -14.84
C SER A 136 22.24 4.02 -14.98
N ASP A 137 23.03 3.72 -13.95
CA ASP A 137 24.07 2.69 -13.95
C ASP A 137 23.72 1.50 -13.03
N LEU A 138 22.50 1.49 -12.47
CA LEU A 138 21.97 0.43 -11.61
C LEU A 138 21.11 -0.54 -12.43
#